data_AF-A0A356X5E5-F1
#
_entry.id   AF-A0A356X5E5-F1
#
_cell.length_a   1.000
_cell.length_b   1.000
_cell.length_c   1.000
_cell.angle_alpha   90.00
_cell.angle_beta   90.00
_cell.angle_gamma   90.00
#
_symmetry.space_group_name_H-M   'P 1'
#
loop_
_entity.id
_entity.type
_entity.pdbx_description
1 polymer ?
#
loop_
_entity_poly.entity_id
_entity_poly.type
_entity_poly.pdbx_seq_one_letter_code
_entity_poly.pdbx_strand_id
1 'polypeptide(L)'
;MKIIKVFSAGIILLALIISLNTKFGAVPPLGKFFDPDAGFWANAVTSESESLSLELPGLQDEVTVYFDERNVPHIFAQNEHDLFMAQGYIVARDRLFQMEMQTYDAGGRLAEIAGPQALSRDLNTRR
;
A
#
# COMPACT_ATOMS: atom_id res chain seq x y z
N MET A 1 -36.40 -26.15 -22.86
CA MET A 1 -35.17 -26.23 -22.03
C MET A 1 -34.40 -24.90 -21.88
N LYS A 2 -34.25 -24.06 -22.92
CA LYS A 2 -33.48 -22.80 -22.81
C LYS A 2 -34.15 -21.74 -21.91
N ILE A 3 -35.47 -21.58 -22.01
CA ILE A 3 -36.25 -20.60 -21.22
C ILE A 3 -36.18 -20.88 -19.71
N ILE A 4 -36.31 -22.14 -19.30
CA ILE A 4 -36.21 -22.55 -17.90
C ILE A 4 -34.84 -22.19 -17.31
N LYS A 5 -33.75 -22.37 -18.08
CA LYS A 5 -32.39 -22.00 -17.66
C LYS A 5 -32.22 -20.49 -17.47
N VAL A 6 -32.89 -19.68 -18.30
CA VAL A 6 -32.87 -18.21 -18.18
C VAL A 6 -33.57 -17.76 -16.91
N PHE A 7 -34.76 -18.32 -16.63
CA PHE A 7 -35.49 -18.00 -15.40
C PHE A 7 -34.76 -18.45 -14.14
N SER A 8 -34.17 -19.65 -14.13
CA SER A 8 -33.37 -20.11 -12.99
C SER A 8 -32.14 -19.23 -12.76
N ALA A 9 -31.47 -18.81 -13.83
CA ALA A 9 -30.32 -17.90 -13.72
C ALA A 9 -30.75 -16.53 -13.17
N GLY A 10 -31.89 -15.99 -13.59
CA GLY A 10 -32.44 -14.74 -13.07
C GLY A 10 -32.78 -14.80 -11.58
N ILE A 11 -33.40 -15.90 -11.12
CA ILE A 11 -33.70 -16.12 -9.70
C ILE A 11 -32.42 -16.23 -8.87
N ILE A 12 -31.41 -16.97 -9.36
CA ILE A 12 -30.12 -17.09 -8.68
C ILE A 12 -29.44 -15.73 -8.58
N LEU A 13 -29.44 -14.93 -9.65
CA LEU A 13 -28.87 -13.58 -9.63
C LEU A 13 -29.58 -12.68 -8.60
N LEU A 14 -30.91 -12.69 -8.58
CA LEU A 14 -31.69 -11.90 -7.63
C LEU A 14 -31.40 -12.30 -6.18
N ALA A 15 -31.35 -13.62 -5.92
CA ALA A 15 -31.01 -14.15 -4.61
C ALA A 15 -29.59 -13.76 -4.18
N LEU A 16 -28.62 -13.74 -5.11
CA LEU A 16 -27.25 -13.34 -4.85
C LEU A 16 -27.15 -11.85 -4.50
N ILE A 17 -27.83 -10.98 -5.26
CA ILE A 17 -27.87 -9.53 -5.02
C ILE A 17 -28.47 -9.24 -3.64
N ILE A 18 -29.58 -9.90 -3.29
CA ILE A 18 -30.24 -9.72 -1.99
C ILE A 18 -29.32 -10.21 -0.87
N SER A 19 -28.78 -11.43 -1.01
CA SER A 19 -27.88 -12.03 -0.01
C SER A 19 -26.66 -11.14 0.26
N LEU A 20 -25.99 -10.66 -0.79
CA LEU A 20 -24.78 -9.82 -0.70
C LEU A 20 -25.05 -8.41 -0.15
N ASN A 21 -26.28 -7.91 -0.21
CA ASN A 21 -26.65 -6.58 0.28
C ASN A 21 -27.35 -6.60 1.64
N THR A 22 -27.60 -7.80 2.20
CA THR A 22 -28.16 -7.97 3.55
C THR A 22 -27.06 -8.28 4.56
N LYS A 23 -27.18 -7.71 5.77
CA LYS A 23 -26.27 -8.00 6.88
C LYS A 23 -26.59 -9.37 7.45
N PHE A 24 -25.60 -10.24 7.60
CA PHE A 24 -25.79 -11.56 8.22
C PHE A 24 -25.01 -11.64 9.53
N GLY A 25 -25.70 -11.43 10.65
CA GLY A 25 -25.08 -11.43 11.98
C GLY A 25 -23.93 -10.42 12.09
N ALA A 26 -22.71 -10.92 12.25
CA ALA A 26 -21.49 -10.11 12.35
C ALA A 26 -20.86 -9.77 10.99
N VAL A 27 -21.27 -10.43 9.90
CA VAL A 27 -20.72 -10.18 8.56
C VAL A 27 -21.38 -8.92 7.97
N PRO A 28 -20.60 -7.89 7.60
CA PRO A 28 -21.14 -6.70 6.95
C PRO A 28 -21.72 -7.05 5.57
N PRO A 29 -22.69 -6.27 5.05
CA PRO A 29 -23.17 -6.45 3.68
C PRO A 29 -22.02 -6.37 2.68
N LEU A 30 -21.67 -7.49 2.05
CA LEU A 30 -20.49 -7.60 1.20
C LEU A 30 -20.55 -6.66 0.00
N GLY A 31 -21.73 -6.42 -0.56
CA GLY A 31 -21.91 -5.47 -1.67
C GLY A 31 -21.49 -4.04 -1.31
N LYS A 32 -21.85 -3.57 -0.11
CA LYS A 32 -21.42 -2.24 0.38
C LYS A 32 -19.98 -2.26 0.90
N PHE A 33 -19.56 -3.39 1.46
CA PHE A 33 -18.21 -3.55 1.98
C PHE A 33 -17.16 -3.47 0.87
N PHE A 34 -17.41 -4.09 -0.29
CA PHE A 34 -16.54 -4.05 -1.46
C PHE A 34 -16.80 -2.87 -2.41
N ASP A 35 -17.63 -1.91 -2.00
CA ASP A 35 -17.81 -0.67 -2.74
C ASP A 35 -16.47 0.10 -2.79
N PRO A 36 -15.98 0.50 -3.97
CA PRO A 36 -14.69 1.18 -4.10
C PRO A 36 -14.68 2.58 -3.45
N ASP A 37 -15.82 3.26 -3.36
CA ASP A 37 -15.90 4.64 -2.91
C ASP A 37 -16.29 4.73 -1.43
N ALA A 38 -17.23 3.88 -0.98
CA ALA A 38 -17.79 3.93 0.37
C ALA A 38 -17.49 2.69 1.23
N GLY A 39 -16.84 1.68 0.65
CA GLY A 39 -16.56 0.41 1.32
C GLY A 39 -15.29 0.46 2.16
N PHE A 40 -14.67 -0.71 2.33
CA PHE A 40 -13.48 -0.82 3.17
C PHE A 40 -12.30 0.02 2.66
N TRP A 41 -12.24 0.26 1.34
CA TRP A 41 -11.22 1.08 0.69
C TRP A 41 -11.25 2.56 1.09
N ALA A 42 -12.40 3.08 1.52
CA ALA A 42 -12.51 4.45 2.01
C ALA A 42 -11.62 4.70 3.25
N ASN A 43 -11.37 3.67 4.07
CA ASN A 43 -10.47 3.79 5.23
C ASN A 43 -8.99 3.95 4.83
N ALA A 44 -8.62 3.68 3.58
CA ALA A 44 -7.27 3.93 3.08
C ALA A 44 -7.04 5.41 2.71
N VAL A 45 -8.11 6.20 2.60
CA VAL A 45 -8.05 7.62 2.28
C VAL A 45 -8.16 8.42 3.58
N THR A 46 -7.01 8.67 4.21
CA THR A 46 -6.94 9.60 5.35
C THR A 46 -7.06 11.03 4.83
N SER A 47 -8.16 11.71 5.13
CA SER A 47 -8.53 13.01 4.56
C SER A 47 -8.00 14.24 5.33
N GLU A 48 -7.14 14.06 6.34
CA GLU A 48 -6.56 15.20 7.06
C GLU A 48 -5.03 15.21 6.87
N SER A 49 -4.58 16.12 6.02
CA SER A 49 -3.16 16.48 5.91
C SER A 49 -2.84 17.43 7.06
N GLU A 50 -2.47 16.88 8.21
CA GLU A 50 -1.88 17.69 9.26
C GLU A 50 -0.45 18.10 8.85
N SER A 51 -0.15 19.40 8.94
CA SER A 51 1.20 19.89 8.77
C SER A 51 2.07 19.39 9.92
N LEU A 52 3.01 18.50 9.61
CA LEU A 52 3.91 17.90 10.58
C LEU A 52 5.28 18.58 10.50
N SER A 53 5.80 19.03 11.64
CA SER A 53 7.19 19.48 11.76
C SER A 53 7.99 18.39 12.48
N LEU A 54 9.15 18.03 11.92
CA LEU A 54 10.01 16.97 12.42
C LEU A 54 11.44 17.49 12.53
N GLU A 55 12.10 17.18 13.64
CA GLU A 55 13.54 17.37 13.75
C GLU A 55 14.27 16.12 13.22
N LEU A 56 15.04 16.29 12.15
CA LEU A 56 15.84 15.23 11.57
C LEU A 56 17.33 15.48 11.87
N PRO A 57 17.98 14.62 12.69
CA PRO A 57 19.39 14.77 12.98
C PRO A 57 20.25 14.76 11.71
N GLY A 58 21.13 15.76 11.58
CA GLY A 58 22.04 15.91 10.46
C GLY A 58 21.54 16.80 9.32
N LEU A 59 20.32 17.36 9.42
CA LEU A 59 19.95 18.54 8.63
C LEU A 59 20.75 19.76 9.08
N GLN A 60 21.17 20.58 8.12
CA GLN A 60 21.90 21.82 8.36
C GLN A 60 20.97 23.04 8.32
N ASP A 61 19.96 23.00 7.45
CA ASP A 61 18.94 24.03 7.25
C ASP A 61 17.52 23.41 7.21
N GLU A 62 16.50 24.28 7.16
CA GLU A 62 15.10 23.88 7.03
C GLU A 62 14.81 23.24 5.67
N VAL A 63 14.05 22.14 5.69
CA VAL A 63 13.54 21.46 4.49
C VAL A 63 12.02 21.41 4.54
N THR A 64 11.36 21.85 3.48
CA THR A 64 9.91 21.77 3.33
C THR A 64 9.55 20.66 2.36
N VAL A 65 8.63 19.78 2.76
CA VAL A 65 8.11 18.70 1.91
C VAL A 65 6.61 18.91 1.69
N TYR A 66 6.20 19.01 0.44
CA TYR A 66 4.80 19.12 0.03
C TYR A 66 4.37 17.85 -0.71
N PHE A 67 3.18 17.32 -0.39
CA PHE A 67 2.60 16.17 -1.09
C PHE A 67 1.48 16.65 -2.00
N ASP A 68 1.52 16.28 -3.28
CA ASP A 68 0.43 16.57 -4.22
C ASP A 68 -0.81 15.69 -3.97
N GLU A 69 -1.86 15.91 -4.76
CA GLU A 69 -3.13 15.14 -4.68
C GLU A 69 -2.95 13.62 -4.88
N ARG A 70 -1.83 13.19 -5.47
CA ARG A 70 -1.47 11.79 -5.70
C ARG A 70 -0.42 11.29 -4.71
N ASN A 71 -0.14 12.03 -3.64
CA ASN A 71 0.90 11.78 -2.65
C ASN A 71 2.32 11.71 -3.24
N VAL A 72 2.61 12.47 -4.30
CA VAL A 72 3.98 12.65 -4.80
C VAL A 72 4.70 13.71 -3.97
N PRO A 73 5.86 13.40 -3.36
CA PRO A 73 6.62 14.37 -2.58
C PRO A 73 7.37 15.36 -3.46
N HIS A 74 7.23 16.63 -3.14
CA HIS A 74 8.01 17.76 -3.65
C HIS A 74 8.87 18.30 -2.51
N ILE A 75 10.20 18.18 -2.64
CA ILE A 75 11.16 18.51 -1.57
C ILE A 75 11.89 19.81 -1.95
N PHE A 76 11.85 20.79 -1.04
CA PHE A 76 12.52 22.07 -1.17
C PHE A 76 13.55 22.23 -0.04
N ALA A 77 14.82 22.38 -0.40
CA ALA A 77 15.94 22.53 0.53
C ALA A 77 16.89 23.64 0.05
N GLN A 78 17.66 24.21 0.96
CA GLN A 78 18.63 25.28 0.66
C GLN A 78 19.99 24.75 0.16
N ASN A 79 20.25 23.46 0.36
CA ASN A 79 21.50 22.81 -0.03
C ASN A 79 21.26 21.36 -0.45
N GLU A 80 22.20 20.78 -1.20
CA GLU A 80 22.08 19.42 -1.74
C GLU A 80 22.14 18.34 -0.65
N HIS A 81 22.93 18.57 0.41
CA HIS A 81 23.06 17.62 1.52
C HIS A 81 21.69 17.37 2.18
N ASP A 82 20.99 18.43 2.54
CA ASP A 82 19.67 18.38 3.15
C ASP A 82 18.60 17.85 2.19
N LEU A 83 18.71 18.18 0.89
CA LEU A 83 17.83 17.64 -0.16
C LEU A 83 17.91 16.11 -0.20
N PHE A 84 19.12 15.54 -0.28
CA PHE A 84 19.32 14.10 -0.32
C PHE A 84 18.98 13.42 1.01
N MET A 85 19.27 14.08 2.14
CA MET A 85 18.88 13.59 3.46
C MET A 85 17.36 13.44 3.58
N ALA A 86 16.61 14.50 3.25
CA ALA A 86 15.15 14.47 3.29
C ALA A 86 14.56 13.51 2.26
N GLN A 87 15.13 13.44 1.05
CA GLN A 87 14.72 12.46 0.05
C GLN A 87 14.85 11.03 0.58
N GLY A 88 16.01 10.69 1.17
CA GLY A 88 16.24 9.38 1.77
C GLY A 88 15.22 9.07 2.88
N TYR A 89 14.95 10.05 3.75
CA TYR A 89 13.95 9.92 4.80
C TYR A 89 12.54 9.65 4.25
N ILE A 90 12.08 10.42 3.27
CA ILE A 90 10.74 10.25 2.68
C ILE A 90 10.61 8.90 1.97
N VAL A 91 11.63 8.49 1.21
CA VAL A 91 11.61 7.19 0.54
C VAL A 91 11.59 6.06 1.58
N ALA A 92 12.38 6.15 2.65
CA ALA A 92 12.35 5.18 3.73
C ALA A 92 11.00 5.15 4.43
N ARG A 93 10.40 6.30 4.76
CA ARG A 93 9.07 6.38 5.41
C ARG A 93 8.02 5.57 4.64
N ASP A 94 8.01 5.67 3.32
CA ASP A 94 6.98 5.05 2.48
C ASP A 94 7.36 3.64 1.98
N ARG A 95 8.67 3.33 1.90
CA ARG A 95 9.19 2.12 1.23
C ARG A 95 10.24 1.36 2.03
N LEU A 96 10.31 1.54 3.36
CA LEU A 96 11.33 0.92 4.20
C LEU A 96 11.47 -0.58 3.95
N PHE A 97 10.34 -1.31 3.97
CA PHE A 97 10.33 -2.75 3.73
C PHE A 97 10.91 -3.11 2.36
N GLN A 98 10.51 -2.38 1.30
CA GLN A 98 11.02 -2.64 -0.04
C GLN A 98 12.52 -2.37 -0.13
N MET A 99 13.00 -1.25 0.43
CA MET A 99 14.43 -0.91 0.45
C MET A 99 15.23 -1.96 1.21
N GLU A 100 14.72 -2.41 2.35
CA GLU A 100 15.37 -3.44 3.16
C GLU A 100 15.43 -4.77 2.41
N MET A 101 14.30 -5.25 1.86
CA MET A 101 14.30 -6.48 1.04
C MET A 101 15.26 -6.39 -0.14
N GLN A 102 15.32 -5.24 -0.83
CA GLN A 102 16.27 -5.02 -1.92
C GLN A 102 17.72 -5.07 -1.43
N THR A 103 18.01 -4.53 -0.25
CA THR A 103 19.34 -4.60 0.36
C THR A 103 19.74 -6.03 0.70
N TYR A 104 18.82 -6.81 1.29
CA TYR A 104 19.04 -8.23 1.57
C TYR A 104 19.23 -9.03 0.28
N ASP A 105 18.40 -8.80 -0.72
CA ASP A 105 18.47 -9.48 -2.01
C ASP A 105 19.79 -9.18 -2.73
N ALA A 106 20.18 -7.90 -2.83
CA ALA A 106 21.45 -7.49 -3.44
C ALA A 106 22.67 -8.02 -2.68
N GLY A 107 22.56 -8.22 -1.36
CA GLY A 107 23.60 -8.84 -0.54
C GLY A 107 23.60 -10.38 -0.58
N GLY A 108 22.64 -11.01 -1.28
CA GLY A 108 22.43 -12.45 -1.28
C GLY A 108 22.06 -13.00 0.10
N ARG A 109 21.29 -12.26 0.89
CA ARG A 109 20.88 -12.61 2.27
C ARG A 109 19.37 -12.76 2.42
N LEU A 110 18.62 -12.81 1.32
CA LEU A 110 17.16 -12.85 1.34
C LEU A 110 16.61 -14.06 2.12
N ALA A 111 17.35 -15.18 2.17
CA ALA A 111 16.98 -16.36 2.94
C ALA A 111 16.95 -16.13 4.46
N GLU A 112 17.61 -15.09 4.99
CA GLU A 112 17.50 -14.71 6.41
C GLU A 112 16.09 -14.26 6.77
N ILE A 113 15.33 -13.72 5.80
CA ILE A 113 13.98 -13.19 6.01
C ILE A 113 12.93 -14.13 5.41
N ALA A 114 13.15 -14.58 4.16
CA ALA A 114 12.20 -15.39 3.41
C ALA A 114 12.36 -16.91 3.65
N GLY A 115 13.39 -17.33 4.38
CA GLY A 115 13.67 -18.73 4.68
C GLY A 115 14.33 -19.51 3.53
N PRO A 116 14.41 -20.85 3.66
CA PRO A 116 15.22 -21.71 2.77
C PRO A 116 14.88 -21.61 1.28
N GLN A 117 13.64 -21.25 0.95
CA GLN A 117 13.16 -21.06 -0.42
C GLN A 117 13.91 -19.97 -1.20
N ALA A 118 14.52 -19.00 -0.52
CA ALA A 118 15.32 -17.95 -1.15
C ALA A 118 16.83 -18.31 -1.30
N LEU A 119 17.28 -19.46 -0.79
CA LEU A 119 18.70 -19.83 -0.75
C LEU A 119 19.33 -19.89 -2.16
N SER A 120 18.63 -20.44 -3.14
CA SER A 120 19.14 -20.50 -4.51
C SER A 120 19.36 -19.11 -5.11
N ARG A 121 18.51 -18.14 -4.75
CA ARG A 121 18.65 -16.74 -5.20
C ARG A 121 19.85 -16.08 -4.53
N ASP A 122 20.03 -16.29 -3.24
CA ASP A 122 21.17 -15.81 -2.46
C ASP A 122 22.50 -16.32 -3.01
N LEU A 123 22.57 -17.61 -3.36
CA LEU A 123 23.77 -18.22 -3.93
C LEU A 123 24.07 -17.68 -5.32
N ASN A 124 23.06 -17.46 -6.15
CA ASN A 124 23.25 -16.89 -7.49
C ASN A 124 23.73 -15.44 -7.44
N THR A 125 23.24 -14.64 -6.49
CA THR A 125 23.62 -13.22 -6.38
C THR A 125 25.07 -13.02 -5.95
N ARG A 126 25.67 -13.98 -5.22
CA ARG A 126 27.06 -13.91 -4.76
C ARG A 126 28.10 -14.41 -5.77
N ARG A 127 27.66 -15.00 -6.89
CA ARG A 127 28.56 -15.53 -7.93
C ARG A 127 28.92 -14.41 -8.91
#